data_AF-A0A538F4S4-F1
#
_entry.id   AF-A0A538F4S4-F1
#
_cell.length_a   1.000
_cell.length_b   1.000
_cell.length_c   1.000
_cell.angle_alpha   90.00
_cell.angle_beta   90.00
_cell.angle_gamma   90.00
#
_symmetry.space_group_name_H-M   'P 1'
#
loop_
_entity.id
_entity.type
_entity.pdbx_description
1 polymer ?
#
loop_
_entity_poly.entity_id
_entity_poly.type
_entity_poly.pdbx_seq_one_letter_code
_entity_poly.pdbx_strand_id
1 'polypeptide(L)'
;MAGRASKAVALALLVGGIWAPASSGAQGSPAGGAQPGAYSQLVWTKPVGRDTTRFEFRYGPLFAAPGHNLILVGPVTIEKPPGDGWVTRVRPDLVDASGKAPPIEQVHMHHAVMLNLSRKDTTYPSLPQRFYGFGEEKTIGQLPRPYGYPVSSSDVWAINYMLHNETSQTKEVWVQYDIDWIPASSPTGRRLRPARPAWVDVQNGKAYPVFDVNRGSGTRGKFTYPDQVTPSPYGRGPKLNEWKVDRPGTIVAAAGHVHPGGLWTDLSVLRGRRRVHVFRSSAKYFDPNGPVSWDMAMTKTPLPWRVGIRKGDVLRVSATYDTKHASWYESMGLMLLYIADDRSGPDPFKHRVKTTGKVTHGHLAAANNHGGRPTGLADPRKLANGSTVASGVGIGDFTYLPGDLSAGGAMELPPVASAGTPLRFGNFDAGGSIFHTVTACRAPCNRSTGISYPIANGRFQFDSGQLGYGPTGLSAAKNRIDWTTPASLPPGTYTYFCRVHPFMRGAFRVLPRH
;
A
#
# COMPACT_ATOMS: atom_id res chain seq x y z
N MET A 1 21.94 -38.13 19.54
CA MET A 1 21.02 -37.04 19.95
C MET A 1 21.36 -35.82 19.13
N ALA A 2 20.56 -35.54 18.10
CA ALA A 2 20.83 -34.51 17.11
C ALA A 2 20.33 -33.14 17.61
N GLY A 3 21.25 -32.16 17.67
CA GLY A 3 20.95 -30.77 17.99
C GLY A 3 20.20 -30.08 16.87
N ARG A 4 19.09 -29.41 17.20
CA ARG A 4 18.34 -28.56 16.27
C ARG A 4 19.04 -27.21 16.15
N ALA A 5 19.62 -26.94 14.98
CA ALA A 5 20.10 -25.63 14.60
C ALA A 5 18.92 -24.68 14.36
N SER A 6 18.90 -23.56 15.08
CA SER A 6 17.99 -22.43 14.86
C SER A 6 18.34 -21.73 13.55
N LYS A 7 17.45 -21.79 12.56
CA LYS A 7 17.58 -20.99 11.32
C LYS A 7 17.21 -19.54 11.64
N ALA A 8 18.21 -18.67 11.75
CA ALA A 8 18.01 -17.23 11.72
C ALA A 8 17.68 -16.82 10.28
N VAL A 9 16.54 -16.16 10.08
CA VAL A 9 16.21 -15.49 8.82
C VAL A 9 16.97 -14.16 8.82
N ALA A 10 18.04 -14.08 8.03
CA ALA A 10 18.75 -12.83 7.78
C ALA A 10 17.88 -11.94 6.87
N LEU A 11 17.55 -10.75 7.35
CA LEU A 11 17.00 -9.69 6.52
C LEU A 11 18.17 -9.12 5.70
N ALA A 12 18.21 -9.42 4.40
CA ALA A 12 19.21 -8.86 3.51
C ALA A 12 18.95 -7.35 3.35
N LEU A 13 19.78 -6.53 3.99
CA LEU A 13 19.96 -5.13 3.64
C LEU A 13 20.77 -5.09 2.34
N LEU A 14 20.09 -5.01 1.19
CA LEU A 14 20.75 -4.81 -0.09
C LEU A 14 20.99 -3.31 -0.30
N VAL A 15 22.22 -2.87 -0.07
CA VAL A 15 22.77 -1.66 -0.68
C VAL A 15 23.11 -2.03 -2.12
N GLY A 16 22.32 -1.57 -3.09
CA GLY A 16 22.55 -1.86 -4.50
C GLY A 16 23.80 -1.13 -5.02
N GLY A 17 24.91 -1.86 -5.16
CA GLY A 17 26.07 -1.43 -5.95
C GLY A 17 26.17 -2.31 -7.19
N ILE A 18 25.98 -1.74 -8.37
CA ILE A 18 26.11 -2.43 -9.66
C ILE A 18 27.46 -2.02 -10.28
N TRP A 19 28.32 -2.98 -10.57
CA TRP A 19 29.42 -2.83 -11.52
C TRP A 19 28.96 -3.37 -12.88
N ALA A 20 29.17 -2.62 -13.95
CA ALA A 20 28.95 -3.04 -15.33
C ALA A 20 30.24 -2.86 -16.16
N PRO A 21 30.60 -3.79 -17.06
CA PRO A 21 31.64 -3.56 -18.06
C PRO A 21 31.03 -2.89 -19.31
N ALA A 22 31.84 -2.06 -19.97
CA ALA A 22 31.45 -1.22 -21.09
C ALA A 22 31.29 -1.98 -22.42
N SER A 23 30.30 -1.59 -23.22
CA SER A 23 30.37 -1.57 -24.69
C SER A 23 29.27 -0.68 -25.29
N SER A 24 29.56 -0.16 -26.47
CA SER A 24 29.12 1.12 -27.04
C SER A 24 27.80 1.12 -27.82
N GLY A 25 27.08 2.25 -27.76
CA GLY A 25 26.46 2.87 -28.94
C GLY A 25 24.93 2.80 -29.09
N ALA A 26 24.19 3.60 -28.31
CA ALA A 26 22.95 4.28 -28.72
C ALA A 26 22.60 5.33 -27.64
N GLN A 27 22.18 6.54 -28.03
CA GLN A 27 21.84 7.62 -27.11
C GLN A 27 20.58 7.26 -26.30
N GLY A 28 20.80 6.64 -25.13
CA GLY A 28 19.79 6.42 -24.10
C GLY A 28 19.79 7.55 -23.09
N SER A 29 18.59 7.88 -22.60
CA SER A 29 18.36 8.73 -21.43
C SER A 29 19.32 8.39 -20.28
N PRO A 30 19.78 9.36 -19.48
CA PRO A 30 20.86 9.16 -18.51
C PRO A 30 20.43 8.17 -17.42
N ALA A 31 20.80 6.90 -17.59
CA ALA A 31 20.87 5.95 -16.51
C ALA A 31 22.18 6.19 -15.75
N GLY A 32 22.09 6.43 -14.43
CA GLY A 32 23.21 6.20 -13.52
C GLY A 32 24.14 7.38 -13.21
N GLY A 33 23.69 8.64 -13.36
CA GLY A 33 24.32 9.73 -12.61
C GLY A 33 24.13 9.48 -11.12
N ALA A 34 25.21 9.51 -10.33
CA ALA A 34 25.16 9.40 -8.87
C ALA A 34 24.07 10.34 -8.35
N GLN A 35 23.00 9.75 -7.81
CA GLN A 35 21.90 10.51 -7.23
C GLN A 35 22.48 11.34 -6.08
N PRO A 36 22.08 12.62 -5.89
CA PRO A 36 22.28 13.27 -4.61
C PRO A 36 21.77 12.32 -3.54
N GLY A 37 22.64 11.93 -2.60
CA GLY A 37 22.24 10.97 -1.58
C GLY A 37 21.00 11.52 -0.86
N ALA A 38 19.93 10.72 -0.79
CA ALA A 38 18.76 11.10 -0.01
C ALA A 38 19.23 11.48 1.40
N TYR A 39 18.73 12.60 1.90
CA TYR A 39 19.08 13.13 3.21
C TYR A 39 17.81 13.41 4.00
N SER A 40 17.97 13.60 5.30
CA SER A 40 16.89 14.05 6.17
C SER A 40 17.27 15.37 6.80
N GLN A 41 16.32 16.30 6.88
CA GLN A 41 16.54 17.63 7.43
C GLN A 41 15.37 18.10 8.27
N LEU A 42 15.68 18.93 9.27
CA LEU A 42 14.71 19.76 9.96
C LEU A 42 14.37 20.97 9.07
N VAL A 43 13.08 21.18 8.79
CA VAL A 43 12.59 22.32 8.00
C VAL A 43 12.29 23.51 8.91
N TRP A 44 11.47 23.30 9.95
CA TRP A 44 11.15 24.34 10.93
C TRP A 44 10.70 23.74 12.27
N THR A 45 10.65 24.59 13.29
CA THR A 45 10.04 24.29 14.58
C THR A 45 9.06 25.36 15.01
N LYS A 46 8.01 24.99 15.76
CA LYS A 46 7.00 25.91 16.27
C LYS A 46 6.46 25.46 17.64
N PRO A 47 6.41 26.31 18.66
CA PRO A 47 5.65 26.02 19.87
C PRO A 47 4.15 25.89 19.55
N VAL A 48 3.54 24.78 19.95
CA VAL A 48 2.10 24.48 19.66
C VAL A 48 1.28 24.21 20.92
N GLY A 49 1.91 24.26 22.09
CA GLY A 49 1.24 24.12 23.37
C GLY A 49 2.24 24.12 24.53
N ARG A 50 1.72 23.98 25.75
CA ARG A 50 2.55 23.87 26.95
C ARG A 50 3.55 22.72 26.81
N ASP A 51 4.83 23.05 26.95
CA ASP A 51 5.96 22.12 26.81
C ASP A 51 5.96 21.32 25.50
N THR A 52 5.24 21.78 24.45
CA THR A 52 5.05 21.04 23.20
C THR A 52 5.55 21.86 22.02
N THR A 53 6.52 21.30 21.30
CA THR A 53 7.08 21.89 20.07
C THR A 53 6.75 20.97 18.90
N ARG A 54 6.23 21.55 17.81
CA ARG A 54 6.09 20.87 16.53
C ARG A 54 7.37 21.02 15.73
N PHE A 55 7.86 19.92 15.18
CA PHE A 55 8.99 19.85 14.26
C PHE A 55 8.46 19.38 12.91
N GLU A 56 8.80 20.06 11.83
CA GLU A 56 8.59 19.54 10.46
C GLU A 56 9.93 19.06 9.92
N PHE A 57 9.97 17.80 9.49
CA PHE A 57 11.12 17.20 8.84
C PHE A 57 10.81 16.86 7.39
N ARG A 58 11.86 16.82 6.57
CA ARG A 58 11.79 16.39 5.18
C ARG A 58 12.87 15.37 4.88
N TYR A 59 12.51 14.32 4.15
CA TYR A 59 13.38 13.21 3.77
C TYR A 59 13.32 12.99 2.25
N GLY A 60 14.47 13.10 1.58
CA GLY A 60 14.60 12.99 0.12
C GLY A 60 15.84 13.74 -0.39
N PRO A 61 15.95 14.04 -1.69
CA PRO A 61 15.00 13.65 -2.74
C PRO A 61 14.89 12.13 -2.87
N LEU A 62 13.69 11.64 -3.16
CA LEU A 62 13.40 10.27 -3.54
C LEU A 62 12.93 10.26 -4.99
N PHE A 63 13.48 9.35 -5.78
CA PHE A 63 13.18 9.23 -7.20
C PHE A 63 12.30 8.02 -7.45
N ALA A 64 11.03 8.26 -7.73
CA ALA A 64 10.10 7.22 -8.14
C ALA A 64 10.24 6.98 -9.65
N ALA A 65 10.95 5.92 -10.04
CA ALA A 65 11.05 5.48 -11.43
C ALA A 65 9.66 5.11 -12.02
N PRO A 66 9.49 5.06 -13.35
CA PRO A 66 8.24 4.62 -13.96
C PRO A 66 7.82 3.23 -13.48
N GLY A 67 6.60 3.11 -12.97
CA GLY A 67 6.02 1.83 -12.54
C GLY A 67 6.66 1.27 -11.27
N HIS A 68 7.39 2.12 -10.53
CA HIS A 68 8.00 1.76 -9.27
C HIS A 68 6.94 1.17 -8.33
N ASN A 69 7.18 -0.07 -7.92
CA ASN A 69 6.33 -0.81 -6.98
C ASN A 69 7.21 -1.73 -6.11
N LEU A 70 8.23 -1.12 -5.48
CA LEU A 70 9.22 -1.80 -4.65
C LEU A 70 9.15 -1.27 -3.22
N ILE A 71 9.36 -2.18 -2.27
CA ILE A 71 9.59 -1.82 -0.87
C ILE A 71 11.07 -1.49 -0.72
N LEU A 72 11.36 -0.23 -0.40
CA LEU A 72 12.71 0.26 -0.16
C LEU A 72 12.89 0.62 1.31
N VAL A 73 14.10 0.46 1.82
CA VAL A 73 14.51 1.09 3.08
C VAL A 73 15.43 2.23 2.69
N GLY A 74 15.18 3.41 3.23
CA GLY A 74 15.96 4.60 2.91
C GLY A 74 17.46 4.34 3.01
N PRO A 75 18.29 4.83 2.06
CA PRO A 75 19.73 4.62 2.12
C PRO A 75 20.39 5.29 3.34
N VAL A 76 19.66 6.18 4.03
CA VAL A 76 20.08 6.86 5.26
C VAL A 76 18.96 6.86 6.29
N THR A 77 19.31 7.20 7.53
CA THR A 77 18.39 7.40 8.65
C THR A 77 17.53 8.65 8.47
N ILE A 78 16.39 8.71 9.17
CA ILE A 78 15.53 9.89 9.20
C ILE A 78 15.73 10.68 10.50
N GLU A 79 15.59 12.00 10.41
CA GLU A 79 15.72 12.91 11.55
C GLU A 79 14.58 12.74 12.57
N LYS A 80 14.89 13.02 13.83
CA LYS A 80 13.95 13.00 14.95
C LYS A 80 14.17 14.20 15.87
N PRO A 81 13.17 14.61 16.68
CA PRO A 81 13.38 15.65 17.68
C PRO A 81 14.57 15.35 18.60
N PRO A 82 15.31 16.38 19.05
CA PRO A 82 16.52 16.20 19.83
C PRO A 82 16.20 15.77 21.27
N GLY A 83 17.07 14.92 21.82
CA GLY A 83 17.05 14.52 23.24
C GLY A 83 16.04 13.42 23.59
N ASP A 84 15.91 13.21 24.90
CA ASP A 84 14.94 12.27 25.47
C ASP A 84 13.56 12.94 25.60
N GLY A 85 12.50 12.23 25.24
CA GLY A 85 11.16 12.79 25.29
C GLY A 85 10.08 11.93 24.64
N TRP A 86 9.05 12.59 24.16
CA TRP A 86 7.79 11.95 23.78
C TRP A 86 7.28 12.46 22.44
N VAL A 87 7.06 11.54 21.50
CA VAL A 87 6.20 11.81 20.35
C VAL A 87 4.75 11.62 20.76
N THR A 88 3.94 12.66 20.55
CA THR A 88 2.50 12.61 20.88
C THR A 88 1.61 12.70 19.64
N ARG A 89 2.15 13.18 18.52
CA ARG A 89 1.44 13.27 17.25
C ARG A 89 2.42 13.17 16.09
N VAL A 90 2.01 12.52 15.01
CA VAL A 90 2.71 12.50 13.72
C VAL A 90 1.71 12.84 12.61
N ARG A 91 2.03 13.78 11.72
CA ARG A 91 1.28 14.02 10.47
C ARG A 91 2.22 13.78 9.29
N PRO A 92 1.91 12.84 8.40
CA PRO A 92 2.72 12.57 7.23
C PRO A 92 2.22 13.37 6.02
N ASP A 93 3.10 13.57 5.05
CA ASP A 93 2.79 14.03 3.72
C ASP A 93 3.84 13.53 2.70
N LEU A 94 3.51 13.64 1.41
CA LEU A 94 4.44 13.46 0.30
C LEU A 94 4.37 14.74 -0.55
N VAL A 95 5.52 15.35 -0.79
CA VAL A 95 5.62 16.64 -1.49
C VAL A 95 6.66 16.61 -2.60
N ASP A 96 6.55 17.51 -3.56
CA ASP A 96 7.57 17.79 -4.57
C ASP A 96 8.62 18.80 -4.05
N ALA A 97 9.51 19.26 -4.95
CA ALA A 97 10.60 20.16 -4.62
C ALA A 97 10.10 21.52 -4.10
N SER A 98 8.90 21.93 -4.53
CA SER A 98 8.25 23.17 -4.09
C SER A 98 7.58 23.03 -2.72
N GLY A 99 7.50 21.81 -2.17
CA GLY A 99 6.76 21.52 -0.94
C GLY A 99 5.26 21.31 -1.15
N LYS A 100 4.81 21.13 -2.40
CA LYS A 100 3.41 20.87 -2.73
C LYS A 100 3.18 19.37 -2.94
N ALA A 101 2.03 18.86 -2.49
CA ALA A 101 1.64 17.49 -2.81
C ALA A 101 1.42 17.31 -4.32
N PRO A 102 2.09 16.34 -4.98
CA PRO A 102 1.85 16.04 -6.38
C PRO A 102 0.47 15.40 -6.58
N PRO A 103 -0.10 15.43 -7.80
CA PRO A 103 -1.34 14.71 -8.09
C PRO A 103 -1.22 13.22 -7.82
N ILE A 104 -2.16 12.65 -7.07
CA ILE A 104 -2.10 11.26 -6.56
C ILE A 104 -2.13 10.25 -7.71
N GLU A 105 -2.87 10.56 -8.78
CA GLU A 105 -2.95 9.71 -9.97
C GLU A 105 -1.64 9.68 -10.80
N GLN A 106 -0.63 10.45 -10.39
CA GLN A 106 0.69 10.41 -11.02
C GLN A 106 1.71 9.75 -10.09
N VAL A 107 1.83 10.24 -8.86
CA VAL A 107 2.77 9.71 -7.88
C VAL A 107 2.22 9.90 -6.48
N HIS A 108 2.28 8.83 -5.69
CA HIS A 108 1.76 8.83 -4.34
C HIS A 108 2.53 7.87 -3.43
N MET A 109 2.32 8.03 -2.12
CA MET A 109 2.89 7.11 -1.14
C MET A 109 1.93 5.92 -1.02
N HIS A 110 2.31 4.77 -1.57
CA HIS A 110 1.50 3.57 -1.45
C HIS A 110 1.46 3.08 0.01
N HIS A 111 2.63 2.98 0.65
CA HIS A 111 2.76 2.92 2.11
C HIS A 111 4.19 3.25 2.56
N ALA A 112 4.30 3.70 3.80
CA ALA A 112 5.55 3.91 4.51
C ALA A 112 5.42 3.50 5.98
N VAL A 113 6.53 3.07 6.55
CA VAL A 113 6.66 2.63 7.94
C VAL A 113 7.91 3.27 8.53
N MET A 114 7.72 4.05 9.58
CA MET A 114 8.83 4.58 10.37
C MET A 114 9.31 3.50 11.35
N LEU A 115 10.62 3.26 11.32
CA LEU A 115 11.31 2.21 12.06
C LEU A 115 12.21 2.84 13.11
N ASN A 116 12.20 2.30 14.33
CA ASN A 116 13.23 2.57 15.32
C ASN A 116 14.19 1.37 15.33
N LEU A 117 15.39 1.58 14.77
CA LEU A 117 16.44 0.57 14.61
C LEU A 117 17.09 0.18 15.95
N SER A 118 16.98 1.03 16.97
CA SER A 118 17.50 0.79 18.31
C SER A 118 16.56 -0.09 19.16
N ARG A 119 15.39 -0.50 18.63
CA ARG A 119 14.37 -1.24 19.36
C ARG A 119 13.78 -2.39 18.56
N LYS A 120 13.25 -3.38 19.27
CA LYS A 120 12.59 -4.57 18.69
C LYS A 120 11.09 -4.34 18.52
N ASP A 121 10.54 -4.85 17.43
CA ASP A 121 9.09 -4.84 17.18
C ASP A 121 8.32 -5.66 18.22
N THR A 122 7.15 -5.17 18.62
CA THR A 122 6.31 -5.82 19.64
C THR A 122 5.75 -7.16 19.16
N THR A 123 5.30 -7.23 17.91
CA THR A 123 4.56 -8.39 17.40
C THR A 123 5.46 -9.33 16.60
N TYR A 124 6.63 -8.85 16.19
CA TYR A 124 7.63 -9.63 15.46
C TYR A 124 9.08 -9.24 15.84
N PRO A 125 9.60 -9.67 17.02
CA PRO A 125 10.81 -9.12 17.63
C PRO A 125 12.14 -9.26 16.88
N SER A 126 12.18 -9.99 15.76
CA SER A 126 13.35 -10.04 14.87
C SER A 126 13.45 -8.84 13.93
N LEU A 127 12.41 -7.99 13.86
CA LEU A 127 12.42 -6.75 13.09
C LEU A 127 12.70 -5.53 13.98
N PRO A 128 13.27 -4.45 13.41
CA PRO A 128 13.21 -3.12 14.00
C PRO A 128 11.78 -2.72 14.38
N GLN A 129 11.63 -1.92 15.43
CA GLN A 129 10.31 -1.53 15.90
C GLN A 129 9.59 -0.64 14.88
N ARG A 130 8.47 -1.13 14.35
CA ARG A 130 7.55 -0.32 13.54
C ARG A 130 6.71 0.55 14.47
N PHE A 131 7.00 1.85 14.51
CA PHE A 131 6.36 2.74 15.49
C PHE A 131 5.33 3.71 14.91
N TYR A 132 5.33 3.91 13.59
CA TYR A 132 4.33 4.69 12.88
C TYR A 132 4.26 4.22 11.42
N GLY A 133 3.12 4.38 10.76
CA GLY A 133 2.96 4.06 9.35
C GLY A 133 1.84 4.88 8.71
N PHE A 134 1.94 5.06 7.40
CA PHE A 134 1.02 5.85 6.59
C PHE A 134 1.10 5.44 5.12
N GLY A 135 -0.01 5.40 4.42
CA GLY A 135 -0.04 5.42 2.95
C GLY A 135 -0.72 6.69 2.45
N GLU A 136 -1.37 6.59 1.29
CA GLU A 136 -2.09 7.70 0.69
C GLU A 136 -3.27 8.17 1.56
N GLU A 137 -3.75 7.34 2.48
CA GLU A 137 -4.78 7.72 3.45
C GLU A 137 -4.31 8.74 4.51
N LYS A 138 -3.02 9.12 4.52
CA LYS A 138 -2.37 10.18 5.35
C LYS A 138 -2.88 10.30 6.79
N THR A 139 -3.16 9.17 7.43
CA THR A 139 -3.81 9.14 8.75
C THR A 139 -2.90 9.75 9.82
N ILE A 140 -3.33 10.85 10.41
CA ILE A 140 -2.58 11.55 11.46
C ILE A 140 -2.57 10.70 12.73
N GLY A 141 -1.36 10.30 13.14
CA GLY A 141 -1.14 9.65 14.44
C GLY A 141 -1.29 10.66 15.56
N GLN A 142 -2.10 10.34 16.58
CA GLN A 142 -2.20 11.16 17.79
C GLN A 142 -2.47 10.28 19.00
N LEU A 143 -1.58 10.37 19.98
CA LEU A 143 -1.74 9.68 21.25
C LEU A 143 -2.53 10.54 22.23
N PRO A 144 -3.45 9.94 22.98
CA PRO A 144 -4.22 10.67 23.98
C PRO A 144 -3.41 10.87 25.25
N ARG A 145 -3.66 11.97 25.96
CA ARG A 145 -3.05 12.17 27.29
C ARG A 145 -3.48 11.05 28.26
N PRO A 146 -2.62 10.66 29.22
CA PRO A 146 -1.24 11.10 29.41
C PRO A 146 -0.22 10.22 28.65
N TYR A 147 -0.52 9.70 27.46
CA TYR A 147 0.35 8.76 26.75
C TYR A 147 1.21 9.43 25.68
N GLY A 148 2.42 8.90 25.48
CA GLY A 148 3.34 9.27 24.41
C GLY A 148 4.18 8.08 23.96
N TYR A 149 4.69 8.12 22.74
CA TYR A 149 5.71 7.19 22.29
C TYR A 149 7.08 7.67 22.84
N PRO A 150 7.73 6.89 23.71
CA PRO A 150 8.99 7.29 24.34
C PRO A 150 10.14 7.23 23.34
N VAL A 151 10.94 8.29 23.28
CA VAL A 151 12.10 8.42 22.41
C VAL A 151 13.32 8.73 23.26
N SER A 152 14.39 7.98 23.02
CA SER A 152 15.73 8.23 23.55
C SER A 152 16.49 9.14 22.59
N SER A 153 17.35 9.97 23.13
CA SER A 153 18.38 10.71 22.40
C SER A 153 19.21 9.79 21.50
N SER A 154 19.50 8.56 21.93
CA SER A 154 20.26 7.54 21.19
C SER A 154 19.44 6.64 20.24
N ASP A 155 18.13 6.85 20.12
CA ASP A 155 17.34 6.08 19.13
C ASP A 155 17.81 6.43 17.70
N VAL A 156 17.89 5.43 16.83
CA VAL A 156 18.18 5.62 15.40
C VAL A 156 16.93 5.28 14.60
N TRP A 157 16.45 6.22 13.79
CA TRP A 157 15.23 6.03 13.00
C TRP A 157 15.54 5.83 11.52
N ALA A 158 14.72 5.02 10.86
CA ALA A 158 14.72 4.85 9.42
C ALA A 158 13.28 4.86 8.90
N ILE A 159 13.15 4.92 7.58
CA ILE A 159 11.86 4.76 6.90
C ILE A 159 11.95 3.65 5.88
N ASN A 160 10.98 2.74 5.97
CA ASN A 160 10.67 1.79 4.92
C ASN A 160 9.51 2.38 4.10
N TYR A 161 9.62 2.45 2.78
CA TYR A 161 8.64 3.13 1.94
C TYR A 161 8.43 2.42 0.61
N MET A 162 7.26 2.66 0.03
CA MET A 162 6.85 2.21 -1.28
C MET A 162 6.16 3.37 -1.98
N LEU A 163 6.83 3.93 -2.99
CA LEU A 163 6.26 4.94 -3.88
C LEU A 163 5.62 4.23 -5.06
N HIS A 164 4.44 4.69 -5.48
CA HIS A 164 3.85 4.33 -6.77
C HIS A 164 4.02 5.51 -7.71
N ASN A 165 4.58 5.27 -8.89
CA ASN A 165 4.61 6.24 -9.98
C ASN A 165 3.89 5.64 -11.18
N GLU A 166 2.72 6.20 -11.45
CA GLU A 166 1.80 5.75 -12.48
C GLU A 166 2.16 6.30 -13.87
N THR A 167 3.19 7.14 -13.98
CA THR A 167 3.60 7.81 -15.22
C THR A 167 4.81 7.15 -15.88
N SER A 168 5.10 7.52 -17.13
CA SER A 168 6.31 7.11 -17.86
C SER A 168 7.58 7.90 -17.50
N GLN A 169 7.47 8.89 -16.60
CA GLN A 169 8.58 9.78 -16.23
C GLN A 169 8.93 9.58 -14.76
N THR A 170 10.22 9.55 -14.44
CA THR A 170 10.68 9.56 -13.05
C THR A 170 10.14 10.81 -12.33
N LYS A 171 9.62 10.62 -11.11
CA LYS A 171 9.12 11.70 -10.25
C LYS A 171 10.05 11.89 -9.06
N GLU A 172 10.41 13.13 -8.78
CA GLU A 172 11.18 13.51 -7.60
C GLU A 172 10.22 13.97 -6.49
N VAL A 173 10.31 13.33 -5.34
CA VAL A 173 9.42 13.58 -4.19
C VAL A 173 10.20 13.52 -2.87
N TRP A 174 9.60 14.07 -1.82
CA TRP A 174 10.11 14.04 -0.46
C TRP A 174 9.01 13.58 0.48
N VAL A 175 9.39 12.71 1.41
CA VAL A 175 8.54 12.43 2.56
C VAL A 175 8.64 13.61 3.51
N GLN A 176 7.51 14.21 3.85
CA GLN A 176 7.43 15.28 4.83
C GLN A 176 6.64 14.78 6.05
N TYR A 177 7.05 15.16 7.25
CA TYR A 177 6.31 14.79 8.46
C TYR A 177 6.45 15.80 9.59
N ASP A 178 5.31 16.09 10.23
CA ASP A 178 5.25 16.89 11.45
C ASP A 178 5.24 15.98 12.69
N ILE A 179 6.03 16.30 13.70
CA ILE A 179 6.04 15.64 15.00
C ILE A 179 5.73 16.64 16.11
N ASP A 180 4.72 16.35 16.93
CA ASP A 180 4.53 17.07 18.21
C ASP A 180 5.36 16.38 19.29
N TRP A 181 6.37 17.12 19.78
CA TRP A 181 7.39 16.67 20.71
C TRP A 181 7.25 17.32 22.08
N ILE A 182 7.42 16.52 23.14
CA ILE A 182 7.46 16.98 24.53
C ILE A 182 8.76 16.46 25.18
N PRO A 183 9.69 17.33 25.62
CA PRO A 183 10.92 16.89 26.28
C PRO A 183 10.62 16.14 27.59
N ALA A 184 11.37 15.07 27.88
CA ALA A 184 11.18 14.27 29.10
C ALA A 184 11.41 15.09 30.39
N SER A 185 12.33 16.06 30.34
CA SER A 185 12.68 16.94 31.47
C SER A 185 11.60 17.96 31.83
N SER A 186 10.69 18.27 30.90
CA SER A 186 9.64 19.27 31.06
C SER A 186 8.58 18.86 32.11
N PRO A 187 7.85 19.82 32.70
CA PRO A 187 6.76 19.50 33.64
C PRO A 187 5.71 18.56 33.04
N THR A 188 5.35 18.74 31.77
CA THR A 188 4.41 17.85 31.08
C THR A 188 5.02 16.50 30.78
N GLY A 189 6.27 16.46 30.31
CA GLY A 189 6.99 15.22 29.98
C GLY A 189 7.13 14.25 31.15
N ARG A 190 7.38 14.76 32.37
CA ARG A 190 7.48 13.94 33.60
C ARG A 190 6.19 13.23 33.99
N ARG A 191 5.04 13.65 33.43
CA ARG A 191 3.72 13.05 33.69
C ARG A 191 3.26 12.10 32.58
N LEU A 192 3.98 12.02 31.47
CA LEU A 192 3.62 11.13 30.37
C LEU A 192 3.97 9.68 30.69
N ARG A 193 3.16 8.78 30.13
CA ARG A 193 3.27 7.34 30.26
C ARG A 193 3.59 6.72 28.91
N PRO A 194 4.48 5.71 28.87
CA PRO A 194 4.86 5.08 27.61
C PRO A 194 3.72 4.29 26.98
N ALA A 195 3.55 4.50 25.68
CA ALA A 195 2.72 3.68 24.83
C ALA A 195 3.59 3.01 23.75
N ARG A 196 3.73 1.68 23.84
CA ARG A 196 4.49 0.89 22.87
C ARG A 196 3.62 0.58 21.64
N PRO A 197 4.17 0.69 20.42
CA PRO A 197 3.44 0.33 19.21
C PRO A 197 3.29 -1.19 19.11
N ALA A 198 2.20 -1.68 18.52
CA ALA A 198 1.99 -3.08 18.17
C ALA A 198 1.35 -3.16 16.78
N TRP A 199 2.04 -3.80 15.84
CA TRP A 199 1.62 -3.94 14.46
C TRP A 199 0.92 -5.29 14.24
N VAL A 200 -0.37 -5.29 13.94
CA VAL A 200 -1.14 -6.52 13.68
C VAL A 200 -1.64 -6.48 12.25
N ASP A 201 -1.24 -7.46 11.44
CA ASP A 201 -1.47 -7.52 10.00
C ASP A 201 -2.20 -8.82 9.65
N VAL A 202 -3.08 -8.81 8.64
CA VAL A 202 -3.76 -10.03 8.20
C VAL A 202 -2.81 -11.09 7.64
N GLN A 203 -1.59 -10.71 7.25
CA GLN A 203 -0.51 -11.57 6.78
C GLN A 203 0.83 -11.25 7.47
N ASN A 204 0.77 -11.00 8.79
CA ASN A 204 1.94 -10.63 9.59
C ASN A 204 3.15 -11.57 9.38
N GLY A 205 4.35 -10.99 9.36
CA GLY A 205 5.61 -11.68 9.11
C GLY A 205 5.99 -11.82 7.63
N LYS A 206 5.09 -11.48 6.69
CA LYS A 206 5.47 -11.30 5.28
C LYS A 206 5.98 -9.88 5.06
N ALA A 207 7.01 -9.74 4.23
CA ALA A 207 7.53 -8.43 3.85
C ALA A 207 6.66 -7.75 2.78
N TYR A 208 5.96 -8.52 1.94
CA TYR A 208 4.90 -8.05 1.05
C TYR A 208 3.54 -8.72 1.41
N PRO A 209 2.81 -8.23 2.42
CA PRO A 209 1.65 -8.93 3.01
C PRO A 209 0.31 -8.71 2.26
N VAL A 210 0.30 -8.89 0.93
CA VAL A 210 -0.87 -8.61 0.07
C VAL A 210 -1.71 -9.83 -0.33
N PHE A 211 -3.01 -9.65 -0.57
CA PHE A 211 -3.95 -10.69 -1.04
C PHE A 211 -4.89 -10.13 -2.10
N ASP A 212 -5.51 -10.99 -2.92
CA ASP A 212 -6.45 -10.55 -3.96
C ASP A 212 -7.90 -10.72 -3.51
N VAL A 213 -8.77 -9.81 -3.94
CA VAL A 213 -10.21 -9.84 -3.72
C VAL A 213 -10.93 -9.70 -5.06
N ASN A 214 -11.53 -10.78 -5.55
CA ASN A 214 -12.19 -10.76 -6.85
C ASN A 214 -13.61 -10.20 -6.78
N ARG A 215 -14.03 -9.47 -7.82
CA ARG A 215 -15.40 -8.97 -7.97
C ARG A 215 -16.39 -10.13 -7.93
N GLY A 216 -17.49 -9.95 -7.18
CA GLY A 216 -18.50 -10.96 -6.95
C GLY A 216 -18.15 -12.02 -5.89
N SER A 217 -16.94 -12.00 -5.33
CA SER A 217 -16.58 -12.89 -4.22
C SER A 217 -17.21 -12.46 -2.89
N GLY A 218 -17.25 -13.39 -1.93
CA GLY A 218 -17.76 -13.13 -0.58
C GLY A 218 -19.28 -13.11 -0.52
N THR A 219 -19.84 -12.25 0.32
CA THR A 219 -21.28 -12.22 0.63
C THR A 219 -21.81 -10.80 0.59
N ARG A 220 -22.95 -10.57 -0.09
CA ARG A 220 -23.62 -9.26 -0.20
C ARG A 220 -22.69 -8.16 -0.75
N GLY A 221 -21.82 -8.52 -1.69
CA GLY A 221 -20.88 -7.60 -2.35
C GLY A 221 -19.73 -7.16 -1.45
N LYS A 222 -19.34 -7.99 -0.48
CA LYS A 222 -18.21 -7.75 0.42
C LYS A 222 -17.44 -9.04 0.65
N PHE A 223 -16.12 -8.92 0.76
CA PHE A 223 -15.23 -10.02 1.10
C PHE A 223 -14.37 -9.65 2.30
N THR A 224 -14.34 -10.50 3.32
CA THR A 224 -13.55 -10.32 4.54
C THR A 224 -12.41 -11.32 4.58
N TYR A 225 -11.18 -10.82 4.50
CA TYR A 225 -9.98 -11.61 4.70
C TYR A 225 -9.57 -11.57 6.18
N PRO A 226 -9.15 -12.71 6.78
CA PRO A 226 -9.07 -14.04 6.19
C PRO A 226 -10.36 -14.87 6.31
N ASP A 227 -11.43 -14.31 6.90
CA ASP A 227 -12.63 -15.03 7.32
C ASP A 227 -13.38 -15.78 6.20
N GLN A 228 -13.32 -15.28 4.96
CA GLN A 228 -14.06 -15.83 3.82
C GLN A 228 -13.17 -16.54 2.79
N VAL A 229 -11.89 -16.78 3.12
CA VAL A 229 -10.99 -17.53 2.24
C VAL A 229 -11.21 -19.02 2.41
N THR A 230 -11.50 -19.71 1.31
CA THR A 230 -11.68 -21.16 1.25
C THR A 230 -10.63 -21.83 0.35
N PRO A 231 -10.10 -23.02 0.69
CA PRO A 231 -10.40 -23.79 1.92
C PRO A 231 -9.67 -23.27 3.17
N SER A 232 -8.54 -22.56 3.02
CA SER A 232 -7.80 -21.98 4.14
C SER A 232 -6.99 -20.75 3.70
N PRO A 233 -7.03 -19.64 4.45
CA PRO A 233 -6.25 -18.42 4.17
C PRO A 233 -4.73 -18.61 4.28
N TYR A 234 -4.29 -19.58 5.08
CA TYR A 234 -2.87 -19.79 5.44
C TYR A 234 -2.39 -21.23 5.18
N GLY A 235 -3.19 -22.04 4.47
CA GLY A 235 -2.90 -23.46 4.27
C GLY A 235 -2.75 -24.21 5.60
N ARG A 236 -1.60 -24.88 5.78
CA ARG A 236 -1.20 -25.58 7.03
C ARG A 236 -0.39 -24.70 7.99
N GLY A 237 -0.14 -23.45 7.63
CA GLY A 237 0.65 -22.52 8.42
C GLY A 237 -0.11 -21.95 9.63
N PRO A 238 0.60 -21.23 10.53
CA PRO A 238 -0.04 -20.53 11.62
C PRO A 238 -0.96 -19.43 11.11
N LYS A 239 -1.95 -19.05 11.91
CA LYS A 239 -2.76 -17.86 11.64
C LYS A 239 -1.88 -16.62 11.70
N LEU A 240 -1.82 -15.88 10.60
CA LEU A 240 -0.99 -14.69 10.51
C LEU A 240 -1.68 -13.43 11.04
N ASN A 241 -3.01 -13.44 11.14
CA ASN A 241 -3.81 -12.32 11.60
C ASN A 241 -4.07 -12.28 13.12
N GLU A 242 -3.34 -13.09 13.90
CA GLU A 242 -3.49 -13.22 15.35
C GLU A 242 -2.15 -12.94 16.04
N TRP A 243 -2.17 -12.12 17.09
CA TRP A 243 -1.02 -11.91 17.98
C TRP A 243 -1.42 -12.18 19.43
N LYS A 244 -0.64 -13.00 20.12
CA LYS A 244 -0.85 -13.32 21.54
C LYS A 244 -0.19 -12.26 22.41
N VAL A 245 -1.00 -11.60 23.24
CA VAL A 245 -0.56 -10.53 24.14
C VAL A 245 0.47 -11.07 25.13
N ASP A 246 1.65 -10.44 25.14
CA ASP A 246 2.83 -10.86 25.91
C ASP A 246 2.75 -10.47 27.40
N ARG A 247 2.09 -9.35 27.70
CA ARG A 247 1.92 -8.79 29.04
C ARG A 247 0.60 -8.00 29.14
N PRO A 248 -0.02 -7.90 30.33
CA PRO A 248 -1.25 -7.12 30.49
C PRO A 248 -1.01 -5.64 30.18
N GLY A 249 -2.06 -4.93 29.77
CA GLY A 249 -1.96 -3.52 29.43
C GLY A 249 -3.30 -2.91 29.02
N THR A 250 -3.23 -1.68 28.53
CA THR A 250 -4.35 -0.95 27.93
C THR A 250 -4.01 -0.57 26.50
N ILE A 251 -4.84 -0.93 25.52
CA ILE A 251 -4.75 -0.35 24.18
C ILE A 251 -5.31 1.08 24.25
N VAL A 252 -4.49 2.07 23.93
CA VAL A 252 -4.80 3.49 24.06
C VAL A 252 -5.10 4.18 22.74
N ALA A 253 -4.66 3.60 21.63
CA ALA A 253 -4.97 4.06 20.29
C ALA A 253 -4.93 2.90 19.28
N ALA A 254 -5.76 3.00 18.24
CA ALA A 254 -5.73 2.10 17.10
C ALA A 254 -6.13 2.85 15.81
N ALA A 255 -5.47 2.51 14.71
CA ALA A 255 -5.84 2.92 13.36
C ALA A 255 -5.52 1.79 12.38
N GLY A 256 -6.35 1.62 11.36
CA GLY A 256 -6.17 0.62 10.31
C GLY A 256 -5.67 1.20 9.00
N HIS A 257 -5.20 0.33 8.12
CA HIS A 257 -4.79 0.64 6.75
C HIS A 257 -5.38 -0.41 5.79
N VAL A 258 -5.81 0.06 4.62
CA VAL A 258 -6.36 -0.71 3.50
C VAL A 258 -5.95 -0.02 2.19
N HIS A 259 -6.00 -0.76 1.08
CA HIS A 259 -5.87 -0.22 -0.27
C HIS A 259 -7.24 0.20 -0.83
N PRO A 260 -7.32 0.81 -2.04
CA PRO A 260 -8.59 1.02 -2.73
C PRO A 260 -9.42 -0.27 -2.81
N GLY A 261 -10.75 -0.13 -2.72
CA GLY A 261 -11.67 -1.24 -2.47
C GLY A 261 -11.92 -1.54 -0.99
N GLY A 262 -10.99 -1.15 -0.11
CA GLY A 262 -11.04 -1.44 1.32
C GLY A 262 -12.14 -0.67 2.03
N LEU A 263 -13.02 -1.36 2.75
CA LEU A 263 -14.11 -0.74 3.49
C LEU A 263 -13.74 -0.48 4.95
N TRP A 264 -13.06 -1.44 5.59
CA TRP A 264 -12.59 -1.31 6.96
C TRP A 264 -11.63 -2.44 7.36
N THR A 265 -10.91 -2.23 8.46
CA THR A 265 -10.34 -3.30 9.27
C THR A 265 -11.07 -3.43 10.61
N ASP A 266 -11.17 -4.65 11.12
CA ASP A 266 -11.78 -4.96 12.42
C ASP A 266 -10.73 -5.54 13.39
N LEU A 267 -10.70 -5.05 14.62
CA LEU A 267 -9.92 -5.58 15.74
C LEU A 267 -10.84 -6.31 16.72
N SER A 268 -10.45 -7.52 17.09
CA SER A 268 -11.10 -8.31 18.14
C SER A 268 -10.11 -8.77 19.19
N VAL A 269 -10.59 -8.89 20.43
CA VAL A 269 -9.89 -9.56 21.54
C VAL A 269 -10.52 -10.92 21.75
N LEU A 270 -9.71 -11.97 21.79
CA LEU A 270 -10.12 -13.33 22.11
C LEU A 270 -9.57 -13.72 23.48
N ARG A 271 -10.44 -14.28 24.33
CA ARG A 271 -10.10 -14.80 25.66
C ARG A 271 -10.79 -16.15 25.86
N GLY A 272 -10.01 -17.22 25.82
CA GLY A 272 -10.56 -18.57 25.74
C GLY A 272 -11.43 -18.74 24.49
N ARG A 273 -12.68 -19.18 24.67
CA ARG A 273 -13.65 -19.36 23.56
C ARG A 273 -14.43 -18.09 23.21
N ARG A 274 -14.29 -17.01 23.99
CA ARG A 274 -15.05 -15.76 23.79
C ARG A 274 -14.27 -14.82 22.87
N ARG A 275 -14.98 -14.15 21.96
CA ARG A 275 -14.48 -13.08 21.09
C ARG A 275 -15.28 -11.80 21.33
N VAL A 276 -14.60 -10.68 21.48
CA VAL A 276 -15.22 -9.34 21.55
C VAL A 276 -14.60 -8.46 20.47
N HIS A 277 -15.44 -7.90 19.61
CA HIS A 277 -15.04 -6.85 18.67
C HIS A 277 -14.84 -5.54 19.44
N VAL A 278 -13.66 -4.93 19.32
CA VAL A 278 -13.28 -3.76 20.14
C VAL A 278 -13.08 -2.50 19.33
N PHE A 279 -12.77 -2.60 18.04
CA PHE A 279 -12.62 -1.43 17.17
C PHE A 279 -12.73 -1.78 15.70
N ARG A 280 -13.36 -0.89 14.93
CA ARG A 280 -13.40 -0.87 13.47
C ARG A 280 -12.76 0.42 12.98
N SER A 281 -11.77 0.28 12.11
CA SER A 281 -11.19 1.38 11.34
C SER A 281 -11.83 1.40 9.96
N SER A 282 -12.77 2.30 9.72
CA SER A 282 -13.47 2.43 8.44
C SER A 282 -12.77 3.38 7.48
N ALA A 283 -12.81 3.07 6.20
CA ALA A 283 -12.46 4.00 5.14
C ALA A 283 -13.63 4.98 4.93
N LYS A 284 -13.31 6.28 4.91
CA LYS A 284 -14.21 7.33 4.42
C LYS A 284 -13.67 7.77 3.08
N TYR A 285 -14.37 7.42 2.02
CA TYR A 285 -14.12 7.94 0.68
C TYR A 285 -14.70 9.35 0.57
N PHE A 286 -13.89 10.29 0.07
CA PHE A 286 -14.36 11.62 -0.31
C PHE A 286 -14.74 11.67 -1.80
N ASP A 287 -14.16 10.77 -2.59
CA ASP A 287 -14.54 10.55 -3.98
C ASP A 287 -16.02 10.12 -4.10
N PRO A 288 -16.83 10.80 -4.93
CA PRO A 288 -18.23 10.42 -5.14
C PRO A 288 -18.42 9.04 -5.78
N ASN A 289 -17.39 8.48 -6.44
CA ASN A 289 -17.43 7.14 -7.03
C ASN A 289 -17.33 6.02 -5.98
N GLY A 290 -17.08 6.35 -4.71
CA GLY A 290 -17.08 5.41 -3.60
C GLY A 290 -15.77 4.63 -3.46
N PRO A 291 -15.80 3.33 -3.10
CA PRO A 291 -14.62 2.58 -2.68
C PRO A 291 -13.72 2.13 -3.85
N VAL A 292 -13.57 2.97 -4.86
CA VAL A 292 -12.72 2.74 -6.04
C VAL A 292 -11.52 3.67 -6.10
N SER A 293 -11.47 4.64 -5.18
CA SER A 293 -10.57 5.78 -5.21
C SER A 293 -9.41 5.65 -4.22
N TRP A 294 -8.33 6.38 -4.48
CA TRP A 294 -7.32 6.70 -3.47
C TRP A 294 -7.70 7.90 -2.57
N ASP A 295 -8.74 8.67 -2.91
CA ASP A 295 -9.23 9.79 -2.09
C ASP A 295 -10.06 9.29 -0.89
N MET A 296 -9.36 8.80 0.11
CA MET A 296 -9.95 8.28 1.34
C MET A 296 -9.14 8.64 2.58
N ALA A 297 -9.80 8.60 3.74
CA ALA A 297 -9.15 8.63 5.05
C ALA A 297 -9.63 7.46 5.89
N MET A 298 -8.72 6.89 6.69
CA MET A 298 -9.08 5.86 7.66
C MET A 298 -9.51 6.48 9.00
N THR A 299 -10.54 5.90 9.62
CA THR A 299 -10.96 6.35 10.94
C THR A 299 -10.04 5.82 12.03
N LYS A 300 -9.59 6.70 12.93
CA LYS A 300 -8.80 6.36 14.11
C LYS A 300 -9.67 6.36 15.38
N THR A 301 -9.25 5.64 16.41
CA THR A 301 -9.89 5.70 17.74
C THR A 301 -9.96 7.15 18.27
N PRO A 302 -11.10 7.57 18.87
CA PRO A 302 -11.18 8.84 19.59
C PRO A 302 -10.19 8.89 20.76
N LEU A 303 -9.73 10.08 21.15
CA LEU A 303 -8.73 10.24 22.22
C LEU A 303 -9.11 9.57 23.56
N PRO A 304 -10.37 9.57 24.02
CA PRO A 304 -10.73 8.89 25.27
C PRO A 304 -10.84 7.35 25.18
N TRP A 305 -10.75 6.78 23.98
CA TRP A 305 -10.98 5.35 23.76
C TRP A 305 -9.89 4.49 24.42
N ARG A 306 -10.27 3.47 25.19
CA ARG A 306 -9.34 2.55 25.86
C ARG A 306 -9.91 1.13 25.88
N VAL A 307 -9.05 0.13 25.84
CA VAL A 307 -9.41 -1.30 26.01
C VAL A 307 -8.37 -2.00 26.87
N GLY A 308 -8.80 -2.59 27.98
CA GLY A 308 -7.95 -3.39 28.85
C GLY A 308 -7.73 -4.80 28.29
N ILE A 309 -6.48 -5.25 28.28
CA ILE A 309 -6.06 -6.58 27.78
C ILE A 309 -5.22 -7.32 28.82
N ARG A 310 -5.29 -8.65 28.79
CA ARG A 310 -4.52 -9.54 29.68
C ARG A 310 -3.45 -10.27 28.92
N LYS A 311 -2.37 -10.65 29.61
CA LYS A 311 -1.41 -11.62 29.07
C LYS A 311 -2.15 -12.89 28.63
N GLY A 312 -1.86 -13.35 27.41
CA GLY A 312 -2.50 -14.52 26.82
C GLY A 312 -3.82 -14.26 26.09
N ASP A 313 -4.42 -13.06 26.20
CA ASP A 313 -5.44 -12.63 25.24
C ASP A 313 -4.85 -12.68 23.81
N VAL A 314 -5.68 -12.91 22.80
CA VAL A 314 -5.26 -12.87 21.39
C VAL A 314 -5.92 -11.67 20.71
N LEU A 315 -5.10 -10.78 20.16
CA LEU A 315 -5.55 -9.70 19.29
C LEU A 315 -5.64 -10.24 17.87
N ARG A 316 -6.81 -10.07 17.25
CA ARG A 316 -7.10 -10.54 15.89
C ARG A 316 -7.52 -9.39 15.00
N VAL A 317 -6.93 -9.30 13.80
CA VAL A 317 -7.32 -8.34 12.77
C VAL A 317 -8.00 -9.04 11.58
N SER A 318 -8.92 -8.36 10.92
CA SER A 318 -9.47 -8.74 9.61
C SER A 318 -9.66 -7.49 8.75
N ALA A 319 -9.72 -7.65 7.43
CA ALA A 319 -9.96 -6.58 6.49
C ALA A 319 -11.12 -6.93 5.56
N THR A 320 -12.03 -6.00 5.34
CA THR A 320 -13.19 -6.18 4.47
C THR A 320 -13.11 -5.24 3.27
N TYR A 321 -13.31 -5.79 2.09
CA TYR A 321 -13.27 -5.09 0.80
C TYR A 321 -14.62 -5.15 0.10
N ASP A 322 -14.93 -4.13 -0.70
CA ASP A 322 -16.03 -4.13 -1.65
C ASP A 322 -15.80 -5.21 -2.71
N THR A 323 -16.85 -5.87 -3.18
CA THR A 323 -16.76 -6.78 -4.33
C THR A 323 -17.82 -6.52 -5.38
N LYS A 324 -18.46 -5.34 -5.32
CA LYS A 324 -19.49 -4.94 -6.28
C LYS A 324 -18.89 -4.26 -7.49
N HIS A 325 -17.92 -3.38 -7.27
CA HIS A 325 -17.46 -2.43 -8.29
C HIS A 325 -16.33 -3.00 -9.14
N ALA A 326 -15.31 -3.58 -8.51
CA ALA A 326 -14.11 -4.10 -9.18
C ALA A 326 -13.49 -5.28 -8.42
N SER A 327 -12.52 -5.93 -9.05
CA SER A 327 -11.55 -6.78 -8.37
C SER A 327 -10.41 -5.94 -7.82
N TRP A 328 -9.92 -6.27 -6.64
CA TRP A 328 -8.84 -5.57 -5.95
C TRP A 328 -7.65 -6.51 -5.83
N TYR A 329 -6.65 -6.26 -6.66
CA TYR A 329 -5.40 -7.01 -6.62
C TYR A 329 -4.47 -6.37 -5.61
N GLU A 330 -3.70 -7.21 -4.93
CA GLU A 330 -2.65 -6.75 -4.02
C GLU A 330 -3.20 -5.94 -2.83
N SER A 331 -4.39 -6.30 -2.33
CA SER A 331 -5.04 -5.70 -1.16
C SER A 331 -4.24 -5.90 0.14
N MET A 332 -4.28 -4.92 1.04
CA MET A 332 -3.66 -4.98 2.38
C MET A 332 -4.68 -4.87 3.52
N GLY A 333 -4.30 -5.29 4.72
CA GLY A 333 -5.16 -5.17 5.89
C GLY A 333 -4.38 -5.27 7.17
N LEU A 334 -4.26 -4.15 7.89
CA LEU A 334 -3.53 -4.10 9.15
C LEU A 334 -4.12 -3.08 10.11
N MET A 335 -3.65 -3.14 11.36
CA MET A 335 -3.82 -2.07 12.35
C MET A 335 -2.52 -1.82 13.12
N LEU A 336 -2.19 -0.55 13.28
CA LEU A 336 -1.22 -0.08 14.25
C LEU A 336 -1.94 0.26 15.55
N LEU A 337 -1.52 -0.40 16.62
CA LEU A 337 -2.03 -0.20 17.97
C LEU A 337 -0.96 0.48 18.83
N TYR A 338 -1.37 1.20 19.86
CA TYR A 338 -0.48 1.63 20.93
C TYR A 338 -0.98 1.09 22.26
N ILE A 339 -0.09 0.42 23.00
CA ILE A 339 -0.39 -0.27 24.26
C ILE A 339 0.38 0.41 25.37
N ALA A 340 -0.31 0.82 26.44
CA ALA A 340 0.32 1.24 27.67
C ALA A 340 0.38 0.06 28.64
N ASP A 341 1.50 -0.10 29.34
CA ASP A 341 1.69 -1.13 30.36
C ASP A 341 1.02 -0.68 31.70
N ASP A 342 -0.29 -0.43 31.66
CA ASP A 342 -1.14 -0.03 32.80
C ASP A 342 -2.48 -0.78 32.82
N ARG A 343 -3.40 -0.39 33.71
CA ARG A 343 -4.74 -0.98 33.86
C ARG A 343 -5.87 0.04 33.74
N SER A 344 -5.65 1.11 32.98
CA SER A 344 -6.62 2.20 32.80
C SER A 344 -7.80 1.84 31.89
N GLY A 345 -7.65 0.84 31.03
CA GLY A 345 -8.70 0.43 30.08
C GLY A 345 -9.74 -0.51 30.69
N PRO A 346 -11.03 -0.36 30.32
CA PRO A 346 -12.08 -1.28 30.73
C PRO A 346 -11.86 -2.68 30.14
N ASP A 347 -12.17 -3.72 30.90
CA ASP A 347 -12.17 -5.10 30.40
C ASP A 347 -13.31 -5.27 29.38
N PRO A 348 -13.03 -5.52 28.08
CA PRO A 348 -14.06 -5.56 27.03
C PRO A 348 -15.01 -6.75 27.18
N PHE A 349 -14.69 -7.73 28.03
CA PHE A 349 -15.58 -8.86 28.33
C PHE A 349 -16.57 -8.57 29.47
N LYS A 350 -16.41 -7.44 30.16
CA LYS A 350 -17.25 -6.96 31.27
C LYS A 350 -17.97 -5.66 30.95
N HIS A 351 -17.37 -4.80 30.13
CA HIS A 351 -17.91 -3.49 29.78
C HIS A 351 -17.96 -3.31 28.26
N ARG A 352 -18.98 -2.60 27.78
CA ARG A 352 -19.05 -2.20 26.37
C ARG A 352 -17.98 -1.15 26.08
N VAL A 353 -17.30 -1.30 24.95
CA VAL A 353 -16.31 -0.33 24.46
C VAL A 353 -16.83 0.30 23.17
N LYS A 354 -16.48 1.56 22.91
CA LYS A 354 -16.82 2.20 21.64
C LYS A 354 -16.05 1.51 20.51
N THR A 355 -16.73 1.12 19.45
CA THR A 355 -16.11 0.34 18.37
C THR A 355 -15.83 1.19 17.12
N THR A 356 -16.24 2.45 17.08
CA THR A 356 -16.12 3.31 15.89
C THR A 356 -15.09 4.42 16.06
N GLY A 357 -14.45 4.81 14.96
CA GLY A 357 -13.45 5.88 14.90
C GLY A 357 -13.97 7.20 14.34
N LYS A 358 -13.05 8.14 14.13
CA LYS A 358 -13.24 9.36 13.33
C LYS A 358 -12.05 9.58 12.39
N VAL A 359 -12.28 10.16 11.22
CA VAL A 359 -11.20 10.57 10.32
C VAL A 359 -10.35 11.67 10.96
N THR A 360 -9.10 11.78 10.50
CA THR A 360 -8.12 12.73 11.08
C THR A 360 -7.84 13.93 10.18
N HIS A 361 -8.27 13.88 8.92
CA HIS A 361 -8.26 14.98 7.96
C HIS A 361 -9.47 14.88 7.01
N GLY A 362 -9.63 15.89 6.16
CA GLY A 362 -10.63 15.92 5.09
C GLY A 362 -10.06 15.47 3.74
N HIS A 363 -10.81 15.76 2.69
CA HIS A 363 -10.38 15.57 1.30
C HIS A 363 -9.03 16.26 1.01
N LEU A 364 -8.22 15.64 0.15
CA LEU A 364 -6.91 16.15 -0.27
C LEU A 364 -7.02 16.79 -1.66
N ALA A 365 -6.54 18.02 -1.82
CA ALA A 365 -6.58 18.71 -3.11
C ALA A 365 -5.80 17.98 -4.23
N ALA A 366 -4.80 17.18 -3.86
CA ALA A 366 -4.06 16.31 -4.77
C ALA A 366 -4.90 15.15 -5.35
N ALA A 367 -6.09 14.90 -4.80
CA ALA A 367 -7.00 13.83 -5.16
C ALA A 367 -8.17 14.28 -6.06
N ASN A 368 -8.08 15.47 -6.65
CA ASN A 368 -9.18 16.06 -7.42
C ASN A 368 -9.38 15.45 -8.82
N ASN A 369 -8.42 14.67 -9.33
CA ASN A 369 -8.53 14.05 -10.64
C ASN A 369 -9.07 12.61 -10.51
N HIS A 370 -10.38 12.46 -10.56
CA HIS A 370 -11.07 11.18 -10.48
C HIS A 370 -11.01 10.34 -11.77
N GLY A 371 -10.59 10.92 -12.89
CA GLY A 371 -10.67 10.29 -14.20
C GLY A 371 -12.11 10.20 -14.73
N GLY A 372 -12.32 9.39 -15.76
CA GLY A 372 -13.66 9.11 -16.32
C GLY A 372 -14.19 10.16 -17.32
N ARG A 373 -13.45 11.22 -17.61
CA ARG A 373 -13.86 12.25 -18.59
C ARG A 373 -13.72 11.71 -20.03
N PRO A 374 -14.50 12.23 -20.99
CA PRO A 374 -14.29 11.95 -22.42
C PRO A 374 -12.85 12.21 -22.85
N THR A 375 -12.35 11.38 -23.75
CA THR A 375 -11.04 11.51 -24.39
C THR A 375 -11.18 11.32 -25.90
N GLY A 376 -10.07 11.44 -26.63
CA GLY A 376 -10.00 11.08 -28.06
C GLY A 376 -9.81 9.59 -28.33
N LEU A 377 -9.63 8.74 -27.30
CA LEU A 377 -9.41 7.30 -27.47
C LEU A 377 -10.66 6.64 -28.08
N ALA A 378 -10.49 5.81 -29.13
CA ALA A 378 -11.62 5.19 -29.79
C ALA A 378 -12.39 4.21 -28.89
N ASP A 379 -13.61 3.87 -29.33
CA ASP A 379 -14.36 2.76 -28.76
C ASP A 379 -13.96 1.46 -29.49
N PRO A 380 -13.19 0.54 -28.88
CA PRO A 380 -12.69 -0.65 -29.56
C PRO A 380 -13.79 -1.62 -30.00
N ARG A 381 -15.03 -1.44 -29.53
CA ARG A 381 -16.19 -2.21 -30.01
C ARG A 381 -16.62 -1.79 -31.42
N LYS A 382 -16.23 -0.59 -31.85
CA LYS A 382 -16.56 -0.01 -33.15
C LYS A 382 -15.40 -0.10 -34.15
N LEU A 383 -14.19 -0.39 -33.67
CA LEU A 383 -13.02 -0.60 -34.52
C LEU A 383 -13.11 -1.93 -35.27
N ALA A 384 -12.58 -1.94 -36.50
CA ALA A 384 -12.39 -3.14 -37.30
C ALA A 384 -11.46 -4.16 -36.60
N ASN A 385 -11.41 -5.38 -37.12
CA ASN A 385 -10.42 -6.36 -36.67
C ASN A 385 -9.00 -5.89 -37.02
N GLY A 386 -8.08 -5.96 -36.06
CA GLY A 386 -6.66 -5.79 -36.31
C GLY A 386 -5.96 -7.11 -36.61
N SER A 387 -4.73 -7.01 -37.13
CA SER A 387 -3.84 -8.16 -37.30
C SER A 387 -3.24 -8.59 -35.96
N THR A 388 -3.03 -9.89 -35.80
CA THR A 388 -2.28 -10.44 -34.66
C THR A 388 -0.88 -10.78 -35.12
N VAL A 389 0.13 -10.14 -34.52
CA VAL A 389 1.54 -10.39 -34.84
C VAL A 389 2.06 -11.48 -33.91
N ALA A 390 2.61 -12.55 -34.47
CA ALA A 390 3.19 -13.67 -33.70
C ALA A 390 2.29 -14.21 -32.57
N SER A 391 0.97 -14.21 -32.77
CA SER A 391 -0.04 -14.63 -31.78
C SER A 391 0.04 -13.89 -30.44
N GLY A 392 0.48 -12.62 -30.43
CA GLY A 392 0.60 -11.87 -29.20
C GLY A 392 0.57 -10.35 -29.32
N VAL A 393 0.74 -9.72 -28.16
CA VAL A 393 0.79 -8.27 -27.93
C VAL A 393 2.06 -7.97 -27.13
N GLY A 394 2.92 -7.14 -27.68
CA GLY A 394 4.07 -6.60 -26.97
C GLY A 394 3.66 -5.44 -26.08
N ILE A 395 4.27 -5.37 -24.89
CA ILE A 395 4.17 -4.23 -23.99
C ILE A 395 5.54 -3.57 -23.99
N GLY A 396 5.65 -2.39 -24.60
CA GLY A 396 6.91 -1.67 -24.73
C GLY A 396 6.66 -0.18 -24.93
N ASP A 397 7.58 0.64 -24.41
CA ASP A 397 7.45 2.10 -24.41
C ASP A 397 6.08 2.56 -23.89
N PHE A 398 5.60 1.90 -22.82
CA PHE A 398 4.29 2.19 -22.22
C PHE A 398 3.11 2.07 -23.19
N THR A 399 3.17 1.17 -24.19
CA THR A 399 2.06 0.86 -25.12
C THR A 399 1.82 -0.64 -25.27
N TYR A 400 0.62 -1.02 -25.70
CA TYR A 400 0.20 -2.39 -26.03
C TYR A 400 0.12 -2.62 -27.54
N LEU A 401 1.18 -3.12 -28.17
CA LEU A 401 1.23 -3.21 -29.63
C LEU A 401 1.16 -4.66 -30.13
N PRO A 402 0.24 -5.00 -31.05
CA PRO A 402 -0.88 -4.18 -31.54
C PRO A 402 -2.07 -4.11 -30.55
N GLY A 403 -2.98 -3.16 -30.78
CA GLY A 403 -4.25 -3.03 -30.04
C GLY A 403 -4.27 -1.93 -28.97
N ASP A 404 -3.31 -1.00 -28.98
CA ASP A 404 -3.24 0.12 -28.06
C ASP A 404 -4.21 1.22 -28.47
N LEU A 405 -5.10 1.66 -27.57
CA LEU A 405 -6.13 2.66 -27.90
C LEU A 405 -5.59 4.08 -28.09
N SER A 406 -4.33 4.34 -27.71
CA SER A 406 -3.65 5.62 -27.94
C SER A 406 -2.83 5.61 -29.24
N ALA A 407 -2.63 4.45 -29.85
CA ALA A 407 -1.99 4.34 -31.15
C ALA A 407 -2.93 4.81 -32.27
N GLY A 408 -2.37 5.05 -33.46
CA GLY A 408 -3.13 5.39 -34.66
C GLY A 408 -3.09 4.27 -35.72
N GLY A 409 -4.05 4.31 -36.63
CA GLY A 409 -4.09 3.44 -37.80
C GLY A 409 -4.21 1.95 -37.44
N ALA A 410 -3.43 1.10 -38.10
CA ALA A 410 -3.52 -0.35 -37.92
C ALA A 410 -3.14 -0.83 -36.51
N MET A 411 -2.34 -0.05 -35.77
CA MET A 411 -1.87 -0.42 -34.43
C MET A 411 -2.92 -0.19 -33.35
N GLU A 412 -3.95 0.62 -33.61
CA GLU A 412 -5.09 0.84 -32.72
C GLU A 412 -6.11 -0.31 -32.82
N LEU A 413 -6.14 -1.01 -33.95
CA LEU A 413 -7.14 -2.04 -34.23
C LEU A 413 -6.94 -3.25 -33.30
N PRO A 414 -8.01 -3.74 -32.62
CA PRO A 414 -7.90 -4.86 -31.69
C PRO A 414 -7.38 -6.14 -32.38
N PRO A 415 -6.25 -6.72 -31.95
CA PRO A 415 -5.80 -8.02 -32.44
C PRO A 415 -6.83 -9.11 -32.14
N VAL A 416 -6.82 -10.13 -32.99
CA VAL A 416 -7.80 -11.21 -33.00
C VAL A 416 -7.19 -12.54 -32.54
N ALA A 417 -7.90 -13.25 -31.67
CA ALA A 417 -7.65 -14.65 -31.35
C ALA A 417 -8.90 -15.49 -31.64
N SER A 418 -8.73 -16.74 -32.07
CA SER A 418 -9.86 -17.68 -32.17
C SER A 418 -10.25 -18.19 -30.79
N ALA A 419 -11.54 -18.47 -30.58
CA ALA A 419 -12.04 -19.04 -29.33
C ALA A 419 -11.24 -20.29 -28.93
N GLY A 420 -10.93 -20.46 -27.66
CA GLY A 420 -10.08 -21.57 -27.18
C GLY A 420 -8.57 -21.38 -27.42
N THR A 421 -8.14 -20.32 -28.10
CA THR A 421 -6.71 -20.02 -28.32
C THR A 421 -6.32 -18.79 -27.49
N PRO A 422 -5.46 -18.94 -26.47
CA PRO A 422 -4.95 -17.81 -25.69
C PRO A 422 -4.17 -16.80 -26.53
N LEU A 423 -4.34 -15.51 -26.23
CA LEU A 423 -3.48 -14.43 -26.73
C LEU A 423 -2.32 -14.24 -25.75
N ARG A 424 -1.09 -14.16 -26.27
CA ARG A 424 0.12 -13.96 -25.45
C ARG A 424 0.44 -12.48 -25.30
N PHE A 425 0.85 -12.07 -24.11
CA PHE A 425 1.39 -10.74 -23.80
C PHE A 425 2.83 -10.88 -23.35
N GLY A 426 3.70 -9.94 -23.72
CA GLY A 426 5.10 -9.91 -23.30
C GLY A 426 5.56 -8.50 -22.92
N ASN A 427 6.10 -8.33 -21.72
CA ASN A 427 6.66 -7.06 -21.24
C ASN A 427 8.13 -6.91 -21.69
N PHE A 428 8.36 -6.03 -22.67
CA PHE A 428 9.67 -5.66 -23.19
C PHE A 428 10.32 -4.49 -22.40
N ASP A 429 9.54 -3.74 -21.63
CA ASP A 429 10.08 -2.70 -20.72
C ASP A 429 10.70 -3.30 -19.44
N ALA A 430 10.55 -4.62 -19.22
CA ALA A 430 11.05 -5.31 -18.03
C ALA A 430 12.56 -5.15 -17.81
N GLY A 431 13.34 -4.96 -18.88
CA GLY A 431 14.79 -4.69 -18.79
C GLY A 431 15.11 -3.38 -18.03
N GLY A 432 14.18 -2.42 -18.05
CA GLY A 432 14.26 -1.18 -17.28
C GLY A 432 13.69 -1.27 -15.86
N SER A 433 13.37 -2.47 -15.37
CA SER A 433 12.64 -2.69 -14.11
C SER A 433 11.25 -2.06 -14.07
N ILE A 434 10.60 -1.93 -15.23
CA ILE A 434 9.25 -1.37 -15.37
C ILE A 434 8.24 -2.52 -15.39
N PHE A 435 7.23 -2.41 -14.53
CA PHE A 435 6.18 -3.41 -14.39
C PHE A 435 4.94 -3.04 -15.18
N HIS A 436 4.39 -4.03 -15.89
CA HIS A 436 3.12 -3.89 -16.58
C HIS A 436 2.12 -4.96 -16.20
N THR A 437 0.85 -4.67 -16.37
CA THR A 437 -0.24 -5.61 -16.12
C THR A 437 -1.18 -5.63 -17.31
N VAL A 438 -1.96 -6.70 -17.45
CA VAL A 438 -3.06 -6.83 -18.40
C VAL A 438 -4.30 -7.15 -17.58
N THR A 439 -5.05 -6.11 -17.24
CA THR A 439 -6.17 -6.22 -16.30
C THR A 439 -7.48 -5.87 -16.99
N ALA A 440 -8.47 -6.75 -16.87
CA ALA A 440 -9.77 -6.58 -17.50
C ALA A 440 -10.51 -5.33 -16.98
N CYS A 441 -10.91 -4.46 -17.90
CA CYS A 441 -11.71 -3.27 -17.62
C CYS A 441 -13.01 -3.31 -18.43
N ARG A 442 -14.08 -2.70 -17.93
CA ARG A 442 -15.35 -2.65 -18.63
C ARG A 442 -15.21 -1.81 -19.91
N ALA A 443 -15.58 -2.41 -21.05
CA ALA A 443 -15.63 -1.71 -22.32
C ALA A 443 -16.58 -0.49 -22.25
N PRO A 444 -16.24 0.65 -22.88
CA PRO A 444 -15.13 0.82 -23.85
C PRO A 444 -13.74 1.05 -23.23
N CYS A 445 -13.63 1.18 -21.91
CA CYS A 445 -12.39 1.49 -21.20
C CYS A 445 -11.60 2.74 -21.70
N ASN A 446 -12.23 3.68 -22.42
CA ASN A 446 -11.57 4.75 -23.17
C ASN A 446 -11.71 6.17 -22.55
N ARG A 447 -11.92 6.28 -21.24
CA ARG A 447 -12.01 7.58 -20.53
C ARG A 447 -10.68 8.00 -19.90
N SER A 448 -10.60 9.25 -19.48
CA SER A 448 -9.37 9.84 -18.90
C SER A 448 -8.96 9.12 -17.63
N THR A 449 -7.67 8.98 -17.42
CA THR A 449 -7.11 8.39 -16.19
C THR A 449 -7.28 9.33 -15.00
N GLY A 450 -7.49 8.72 -13.83
CA GLY A 450 -7.43 9.37 -12.53
C GLY A 450 -7.57 8.34 -11.42
N ILE A 451 -7.68 8.80 -10.18
CA ILE A 451 -7.66 7.93 -8.99
C ILE A 451 -8.82 6.93 -8.89
N SER A 452 -9.87 7.10 -9.70
CA SER A 452 -11.07 6.24 -9.72
C SER A 452 -11.36 5.62 -11.09
N TYR A 453 -10.49 5.82 -12.07
CA TYR A 453 -10.67 5.26 -13.40
C TYR A 453 -9.33 5.09 -14.12
N PRO A 454 -9.09 3.95 -14.78
CA PRO A 454 -9.98 2.80 -14.98
C PRO A 454 -10.01 1.90 -13.75
N ILE A 455 -10.95 0.94 -13.71
CA ILE A 455 -11.03 -0.04 -12.63
C ILE A 455 -11.14 -1.45 -13.19
N ALA A 456 -10.75 -2.45 -12.39
CA ALA A 456 -10.75 -3.86 -12.76
C ALA A 456 -12.17 -4.46 -12.72
N ASN A 457 -13.06 -3.98 -13.59
CA ASN A 457 -14.48 -4.32 -13.62
C ASN A 457 -14.93 -4.92 -14.95
N GLY A 458 -13.99 -5.50 -15.72
CA GLY A 458 -14.30 -6.23 -16.94
C GLY A 458 -15.43 -7.26 -16.74
N ARG A 459 -16.27 -7.45 -17.78
CA ARG A 459 -17.36 -8.43 -17.77
C ARG A 459 -16.82 -9.82 -17.40
N PHE A 460 -15.70 -10.19 -18.03
CA PHE A 460 -14.89 -11.34 -17.69
C PHE A 460 -13.65 -10.84 -16.96
N GLN A 461 -13.33 -11.47 -15.82
CA GLN A 461 -12.25 -11.04 -14.95
C GLN A 461 -10.96 -11.77 -15.35
N PHE A 462 -9.91 -11.01 -15.60
CA PHE A 462 -8.55 -11.53 -15.76
C PHE A 462 -7.54 -10.45 -15.34
N ASP A 463 -6.39 -10.92 -14.85
CA ASP A 463 -5.25 -10.10 -14.47
C ASP A 463 -3.98 -10.91 -14.69
N SER A 464 -2.97 -10.29 -15.31
CA SER A 464 -1.68 -10.94 -15.54
C SER A 464 -0.79 -11.01 -14.30
N GLY A 465 -1.11 -10.24 -13.26
CA GLY A 465 -0.13 -9.77 -12.27
C GLY A 465 0.90 -8.83 -12.89
N GLN A 466 1.76 -8.26 -12.05
CA GLN A 466 2.83 -7.35 -12.50
C GLN A 466 3.94 -8.14 -13.20
N LEU A 467 3.95 -8.07 -14.53
CA LEU A 467 4.93 -8.69 -15.42
C LEU A 467 6.24 -7.91 -15.31
N GLY A 468 7.32 -8.59 -14.91
CA GLY A 468 8.61 -8.00 -14.62
C GLY A 468 9.38 -8.78 -13.54
N TYR A 469 10.57 -8.30 -13.21
CA TYR A 469 11.47 -8.92 -12.23
C TYR A 469 11.68 -8.02 -11.02
N GLY A 470 11.71 -8.62 -9.84
CA GLY A 470 11.95 -7.91 -8.60
C GLY A 470 12.28 -8.87 -7.46
N PRO A 471 12.78 -8.36 -6.32
CA PRO A 471 13.17 -9.22 -5.21
C PRO A 471 11.96 -10.04 -4.70
N THR A 472 12.08 -11.37 -4.74
CA THR A 472 11.01 -12.29 -4.36
C THR A 472 10.56 -12.07 -2.93
N GLY A 473 9.25 -11.88 -2.73
CA GLY A 473 8.64 -11.67 -1.41
C GLY A 473 8.77 -10.24 -0.86
N LEU A 474 9.43 -9.34 -1.60
CA LEU A 474 9.63 -7.92 -1.26
C LEU A 474 9.09 -6.96 -2.33
N SER A 475 8.50 -7.50 -3.40
CA SER A 475 7.95 -6.73 -4.51
C SER A 475 6.68 -7.37 -5.06
N ALA A 476 5.95 -6.58 -5.83
CA ALA A 476 4.77 -7.00 -6.58
C ALA A 476 5.07 -7.89 -7.80
N ALA A 477 6.34 -7.94 -8.22
CA ALA A 477 6.77 -8.62 -9.43
C ALA A 477 6.36 -10.11 -9.42
N LYS A 478 5.78 -10.56 -10.53
CA LYS A 478 5.50 -11.98 -10.73
C LYS A 478 6.73 -12.80 -11.14
N ASN A 479 7.88 -12.14 -11.33
CA ASN A 479 9.13 -12.76 -11.77
C ASN A 479 8.99 -13.57 -13.07
N ARG A 480 8.19 -13.02 -13.98
CA ARG A 480 7.98 -13.44 -15.37
C ARG A 480 7.60 -12.22 -16.19
N ILE A 481 7.91 -12.22 -17.47
CA ILE A 481 7.61 -11.09 -18.36
C ILE A 481 6.45 -11.38 -19.30
N ASP A 482 5.97 -12.61 -19.38
CA ASP A 482 4.87 -12.99 -20.27
C ASP A 482 3.68 -13.60 -19.53
N TRP A 483 2.52 -13.52 -20.19
CA TRP A 483 1.25 -14.04 -19.71
C TRP A 483 0.31 -14.34 -20.88
N THR A 484 -0.61 -15.28 -20.70
CA THR A 484 -1.61 -15.63 -21.71
C THR A 484 -3.02 -15.46 -21.18
N THR A 485 -3.93 -15.00 -22.04
CA THR A 485 -5.35 -14.85 -21.67
C THR A 485 -5.98 -16.21 -21.33
N PRO A 486 -7.04 -16.25 -20.50
CA PRO A 486 -7.79 -17.48 -20.30
C PRO A 486 -8.31 -18.03 -21.65
N ALA A 487 -8.07 -19.32 -21.91
CA ALA A 487 -8.57 -19.98 -23.13
C ALA A 487 -10.11 -20.06 -23.17
N SER A 488 -10.75 -19.94 -22.00
CA SER A 488 -12.20 -20.04 -21.80
C SER A 488 -12.96 -18.73 -22.09
N LEU A 489 -12.27 -17.68 -22.57
CA LEU A 489 -12.95 -16.44 -22.95
C LEU A 489 -13.89 -16.70 -24.14
N PRO A 490 -15.20 -16.39 -24.01
CA PRO A 490 -16.13 -16.54 -25.14
C PRO A 490 -15.85 -15.51 -26.25
N PRO A 491 -16.41 -15.70 -27.46
CA PRO A 491 -16.33 -14.69 -28.51
C PRO A 491 -16.81 -13.31 -28.03
N GLY A 492 -16.06 -12.26 -28.37
CA GLY A 492 -16.35 -10.90 -27.95
C GLY A 492 -15.15 -9.96 -28.02
N THR A 493 -15.40 -8.67 -27.76
CA THR A 493 -14.35 -7.65 -27.62
C THR A 493 -14.02 -7.44 -26.15
N TYR A 494 -12.74 -7.50 -25.82
CA TYR A 494 -12.21 -7.38 -24.47
C TYR A 494 -11.35 -6.13 -24.38
N THR A 495 -11.53 -5.36 -23.32
CA THR A 495 -10.74 -4.17 -23.02
C THR A 495 -9.97 -4.36 -21.74
N TYR A 496 -8.76 -3.81 -21.68
CA TYR A 496 -7.86 -3.95 -20.55
C TYR A 496 -7.00 -2.71 -20.36
N PHE A 497 -6.34 -2.63 -19.21
CA PHE A 497 -5.42 -1.55 -18.86
C PHE A 497 -4.27 -2.05 -17.99
N CYS A 498 -3.25 -1.20 -17.84
CA CYS A 498 -2.18 -1.42 -16.88
C CYS A 498 -2.53 -0.78 -15.54
N ARG A 499 -2.69 -1.55 -14.47
CA ARG A 499 -2.90 -1.05 -13.10
C ARG A 499 -1.72 -0.25 -12.55
N VAL A 500 -0.52 -0.51 -13.07
CA VAL A 500 0.71 0.20 -12.70
C VAL A 500 0.82 1.52 -13.48
N HIS A 501 0.33 1.54 -14.72
CA HIS A 501 0.33 2.70 -15.61
C HIS A 501 -1.08 2.93 -16.17
N PRO A 502 -2.00 3.49 -15.37
CA PRO A 502 -3.41 3.47 -15.73
C PRO A 502 -3.77 4.44 -16.86
N PHE A 503 -2.85 4.99 -17.63
CA PHE A 503 -3.11 5.60 -18.94
C PHE A 503 -3.02 4.59 -20.09
N MET A 504 -2.30 3.48 -19.92
CA MET A 504 -2.18 2.45 -20.95
C MET A 504 -3.51 1.72 -21.13
N ARG A 505 -3.99 1.62 -22.37
CA ARG A 505 -5.26 1.00 -22.73
C ARG A 505 -5.08 0.11 -23.93
N GLY A 506 -5.63 -1.09 -23.85
CA GLY A 506 -5.68 -1.97 -25.00
C GLY A 506 -7.00 -2.71 -25.13
N ALA A 507 -7.17 -3.30 -26.30
CA ALA A 507 -8.26 -4.21 -26.58
C ALA A 507 -7.78 -5.42 -27.39
N PHE A 508 -8.55 -6.51 -27.34
CA PHE A 508 -8.41 -7.64 -28.25
C PHE A 508 -9.80 -8.24 -28.53
N ARG A 509 -9.91 -9.08 -29.56
CA ARG A 509 -11.16 -9.72 -29.93
C ARG A 509 -10.99 -11.24 -30.00
N VAL A 510 -11.91 -11.95 -29.37
CA VAL A 510 -12.05 -13.40 -29.53
C VAL A 510 -13.13 -13.63 -30.59
N LEU A 511 -12.80 -14.33 -31.66
CA LEU A 511 -13.75 -14.74 -32.70
C LEU A 511 -14.20 -16.19 -32.50
N PRO A 512 -15.39 -16.58 -32.97
CA PRO A 512 -15.78 -17.99 -33.02
C PRO A 512 -14.74 -18.83 -33.76
N ARG A 513 -14.58 -20.10 -33.35
CA ARG A 513 -13.89 -21.07 -34.21
C ARG A 513 -14.79 -21.35 -35.41
N HIS A 514 -14.24 -21.18 -36.61
CA HIS A 514 -14.85 -21.66 -37.84
C HIS A 514 -14.49 -23.12 -38.06
#